data_AF-A0A9R0AIW7-F1
#
_entry.id   AF-A0A9R0AIW7-F1
#
_cell.length_a   1.000
_cell.length_b   1.000
_cell.length_c   1.000
_cell.angle_alpha   90.00
_cell.angle_beta   90.00
_cell.angle_gamma   90.00
#
_symmetry.space_group_name_H-M   'P 1'
#
loop_
_entity.id
_entity.type
_entity.pdbx_description
1 polymer ?
#
loop_
_entity_poly.entity_id
_entity_poly.type
_entity_poly.pdbx_seq_one_letter_code
_entity_poly.pdbx_strand_id
1 'polypeptide(L)'
;MIYDWKWVETDLMSLVHKHCTTILSKTKNTTAISKTNGIRTILRALDNNASLEDVFSLGVISTGQLGIPAGLVFSMPVSFRNGHWSVHSDVTVTDELRLKLDACERDIAARILKEDA
;
A
#
# COMPACT_ATOMS: atom_id res chain seq x y z
N MET A 1 2.17 -10.61 -18.57
CA MET A 1 1.66 -9.31 -19.08
C MET A 1 0.16 -9.28 -18.88
N ILE A 2 -0.38 -8.17 -18.35
CA ILE A 2 -1.82 -7.93 -18.22
C ILE A 2 -2.23 -7.12 -19.44
N TYR A 3 -3.26 -7.56 -20.17
CA TYR A 3 -3.64 -6.97 -21.46
C TYR A 3 -4.98 -6.19 -21.43
N ASP A 4 -5.80 -6.39 -20.40
CA ASP A 4 -7.09 -5.72 -20.26
C ASP A 4 -7.01 -4.56 -19.27
N TRP A 5 -6.81 -3.35 -19.80
CA TRP A 5 -6.69 -2.14 -18.99
C TRP A 5 -8.02 -1.76 -18.32
N LYS A 6 -9.15 -2.02 -18.98
CA LYS A 6 -10.47 -1.73 -18.43
C LYS A 6 -10.70 -2.56 -17.17
N TRP A 7 -10.40 -3.85 -17.24
CA TRP A 7 -10.50 -4.74 -16.09
C TRP A 7 -9.60 -4.30 -14.92
N VAL A 8 -8.39 -3.80 -15.20
CA VAL A 8 -7.48 -3.28 -14.17
C VAL A 8 -8.08 -2.08 -13.44
N GLU A 9 -8.67 -1.14 -14.18
CA GLU A 9 -9.24 0.08 -13.60
C GLU A 9 -10.54 -0.15 -12.84
N THR A 10 -11.36 -1.11 -13.27
CA THR A 10 -12.68 -1.36 -12.68
C THR A 10 -12.71 -2.57 -11.76
N ASP A 11 -12.57 -3.75 -12.33
CA ASP A 11 -12.86 -5.01 -11.68
C ASP A 11 -11.80 -5.37 -10.65
N LEU A 12 -10.53 -5.21 -11.01
CA LEU A 12 -9.41 -5.46 -10.10
C LEU A 12 -9.47 -4.52 -8.89
N MET A 13 -9.71 -3.23 -9.11
CA MET A 13 -9.83 -2.23 -8.03
C MET A 13 -10.98 -2.59 -7.07
N SER A 14 -12.15 -2.93 -7.61
CA SER A 14 -13.31 -3.38 -6.81
C SER A 14 -13.00 -4.68 -6.05
N LEU A 15 -12.32 -5.63 -6.69
CA LEU A 15 -11.95 -6.92 -6.09
C LEU A 15 -10.98 -6.72 -4.91
N VAL A 16 -9.93 -5.91 -5.09
CA VAL A 16 -8.96 -5.61 -4.04
C VAL A 16 -9.65 -4.93 -2.86
N HIS A 17 -10.49 -3.92 -3.12
CA HIS A 17 -11.21 -3.20 -2.08
C HIS A 17 -12.15 -4.11 -1.27
N LYS A 18 -12.84 -5.03 -1.94
CA LYS A 18 -13.80 -5.95 -1.31
C LYS A 18 -13.19 -7.24 -0.79
N HIS A 19 -11.90 -7.50 -1.00
CA HIS A 19 -11.26 -8.78 -0.75
C HIS A 19 -11.52 -9.30 0.67
N CYS A 20 -11.24 -8.49 1.69
CA CYS A 20 -11.41 -8.89 3.09
C CYS A 20 -12.88 -9.15 3.45
N THR A 21 -13.79 -8.30 2.97
CA THR A 21 -15.23 -8.46 3.20
C THR A 21 -15.78 -9.70 2.51
N THR A 22 -15.25 -10.03 1.34
CA THR A 22 -15.65 -11.20 0.53
C THR A 22 -15.18 -12.50 1.19
N ILE A 23 -13.97 -12.55 1.74
CA ILE A 23 -13.51 -13.72 2.50
C ILE A 23 -14.37 -13.90 3.75
N LEU A 24 -14.60 -12.81 4.49
CA LEU A 24 -15.41 -12.86 5.70
C LEU A 24 -16.82 -13.36 5.43
N SER A 25 -17.47 -12.89 4.37
CA SER A 25 -18.84 -13.32 4.03
C SER A 25 -18.91 -14.78 3.57
N LYS A 26 -17.94 -15.25 2.79
CA LYS A 26 -17.93 -16.61 2.24
C LYS A 26 -17.55 -17.67 3.27
N THR A 27 -16.54 -17.40 4.08
CA THR A 27 -15.96 -18.40 5.00
C THR A 27 -16.46 -18.23 6.43
N LYS A 28 -17.11 -17.10 6.76
CA LYS A 28 -17.42 -16.66 8.14
C LYS A 28 -16.19 -16.57 9.06
N ASN A 29 -15.00 -16.61 8.46
CA ASN A 29 -13.72 -16.58 9.13
C ASN A 29 -13.01 -15.26 8.81
N THR A 30 -12.21 -14.79 9.77
CA THR A 30 -11.43 -13.56 9.61
C THR A 30 -10.26 -13.79 8.66
N THR A 31 -9.76 -12.70 8.06
CA THR A 31 -8.56 -12.72 7.20
C THR A 31 -7.25 -12.82 7.97
N ALA A 32 -7.27 -13.33 9.20
CA ALA A 32 -6.13 -13.34 10.12
C ALA A 32 -4.89 -14.03 9.54
N ILE A 33 -5.03 -15.22 8.94
CA ILE A 33 -3.89 -15.96 8.35
C ILE A 33 -3.22 -15.14 7.25
N SER A 34 -4.02 -14.52 6.36
CA SER A 34 -3.48 -13.69 5.28
C SER A 34 -2.75 -12.44 5.81
N LYS A 35 -3.27 -11.84 6.88
CA LYS A 35 -2.62 -10.71 7.57
C LYS A 35 -1.29 -11.12 8.19
N THR A 36 -1.25 -12.24 8.91
CA THR A 36 0.00 -12.78 9.50
C THR A 36 1.02 -13.10 8.42
N ASN A 37 0.58 -13.65 7.29
CA ASN A 37 1.48 -13.91 6.16
C ASN A 37 2.06 -12.61 5.58
N GLY A 38 1.25 -11.55 5.44
CA GLY A 38 1.73 -10.23 5.02
C GLY A 38 2.80 -9.68 5.96
N ILE A 39 2.56 -9.72 7.27
CA ILE A 39 3.54 -9.28 8.29
C ILE A 39 4.82 -10.11 8.17
N ARG A 40 4.71 -11.44 8.10
CA ARG A 40 5.86 -12.35 7.96
C ARG A 40 6.69 -12.04 6.72
N THR A 41 6.05 -11.74 5.60
CA THR A 41 6.74 -11.39 4.34
C THR A 41 7.57 -10.13 4.50
N ILE A 42 7.01 -9.07 5.12
CA ILE A 42 7.76 -7.83 5.36
C ILE A 42 8.92 -8.05 6.33
N LEU A 43 8.72 -8.81 7.41
CA LEU A 43 9.80 -9.14 8.35
C LEU A 43 10.93 -9.94 7.69
N ARG A 44 10.58 -10.88 6.81
CA ARG A 44 11.58 -11.63 6.02
C ARG A 44 12.33 -10.71 5.05
N ALA A 45 11.63 -9.78 4.42
CA ALA A 45 12.25 -8.83 3.49
C ALA A 45 13.24 -7.90 4.22
N LEU A 46 12.90 -7.47 5.43
CA LEU A 46 13.80 -6.73 6.32
C LEU A 46 15.04 -7.57 6.70
N ASP A 47 14.89 -8.86 6.95
CA ASP A 47 15.99 -9.76 7.33
C ASP A 47 16.87 -10.21 6.12
N ASN A 48 17.04 -9.34 5.12
CA ASN A 48 17.89 -9.57 3.94
C ASN A 48 17.53 -10.75 3.04
N ASN A 49 16.31 -11.26 3.14
CA ASN A 49 15.84 -12.38 2.33
C ASN A 49 14.89 -11.94 1.19
N ALA A 50 14.83 -10.65 0.87
CA ALA A 50 14.14 -10.14 -0.33
C ALA A 50 15.08 -10.15 -1.54
N SER A 51 14.54 -10.39 -2.73
CA SER A 51 15.31 -10.19 -3.96
C SER A 51 15.47 -8.69 -4.23
N LEU A 52 16.55 -8.31 -4.91
CA LEU A 52 16.85 -6.91 -5.23
C LEU A 52 15.80 -6.25 -6.13
N GLU A 53 14.98 -7.05 -6.82
CA GLU A 53 13.96 -6.57 -7.77
C GLU A 53 12.56 -6.51 -7.13
N ASP A 54 12.40 -6.99 -5.89
CA ASP A 54 11.09 -7.00 -5.24
C ASP A 54 10.70 -5.59 -4.77
N VAL A 55 9.48 -5.19 -5.15
CA VAL A 55 8.82 -3.98 -4.67
C VAL A 55 7.66 -4.37 -3.75
N PHE A 56 7.63 -3.78 -2.57
CA PHE A 56 6.60 -4.00 -1.56
C PHE A 56 5.82 -2.71 -1.33
N SER A 57 4.54 -2.84 -0.96
CA SER A 57 3.77 -1.70 -0.43
C SER A 57 3.90 -1.68 1.09
N LEU A 58 4.45 -0.60 1.64
CA LEU A 58 4.64 -0.44 3.09
C LEU A 58 4.19 0.95 3.54
N GLY A 59 3.47 0.99 4.67
CA GLY A 59 3.15 2.24 5.35
C GLY A 59 4.41 2.83 5.98
N VAL A 60 4.91 3.93 5.43
CA VAL A 60 6.10 4.64 5.90
C VAL A 60 5.75 6.08 6.24
N ILE A 61 6.53 6.68 7.15
CA ILE A 61 6.40 8.11 7.42
C ILE A 61 6.93 8.85 6.18
N SER A 62 6.05 9.59 5.52
CA SER A 62 6.42 10.41 4.38
C SER A 62 7.40 11.50 4.81
N THR A 63 8.41 11.75 3.98
CA THR A 63 9.34 12.88 4.05
C THR A 63 9.14 13.84 2.87
N GLY A 64 7.99 13.78 2.19
CA GLY A 64 7.71 14.57 0.98
C GLY A 64 7.69 13.77 -0.32
N GLN A 65 7.92 12.44 -0.29
CA GLN A 65 7.93 11.61 -1.49
C GLN A 65 6.55 11.61 -2.17
N LEU A 66 6.55 11.51 -3.50
CA LEU A 66 5.33 11.49 -4.33
C LEU A 66 4.42 12.72 -4.12
N GLY A 67 4.95 13.81 -3.55
CA GLY A 67 4.18 14.99 -3.20
C GLY A 67 3.24 14.81 -2.00
N ILE A 68 3.44 13.76 -1.20
CA ILE A 68 2.70 13.52 0.05
C ILE A 68 3.35 14.34 1.18
N PRO A 69 2.60 15.12 1.97
CA PRO A 69 3.15 15.90 3.07
C PRO A 69 3.98 15.08 4.06
N ALA A 70 5.03 15.69 4.60
CA ALA A 70 5.87 15.05 5.59
C ALA A 70 5.10 14.77 6.90
N GLY A 71 5.43 13.67 7.56
CA GLY A 71 4.85 13.28 8.85
C GLY A 71 3.61 12.38 8.75
N LEU A 72 3.02 12.20 7.57
CA LEU A 72 1.91 11.26 7.36
C LEU A 72 2.44 9.83 7.17
N VAL A 73 1.83 8.85 7.84
CA VAL A 73 2.06 7.43 7.54
C VAL A 73 1.26 7.07 6.29
N PHE A 74 1.96 6.81 5.18
CA PHE A 74 1.35 6.55 3.88
C PHE A 74 1.93 5.28 3.24
N SER A 75 1.08 4.51 2.55
CA SER A 75 1.53 3.29 1.86
C SER A 75 2.28 3.65 0.58
N MET A 76 3.58 3.34 0.53
CA MET A 76 4.46 3.67 -0.60
C MET A 76 5.17 2.41 -1.15
N PRO A 77 5.59 2.44 -2.43
CA PRO A 77 6.43 1.38 -2.98
C PRO A 77 7.84 1.46 -2.37
N VAL A 78 8.29 0.37 -1.75
CA VAL A 78 9.61 0.25 -1.11
C VAL A 78 10.34 -0.98 -1.61
N SER A 79 11.67 -0.93 -1.64
CA SER A 79 12.52 -2.12 -1.72
C SER A 79 13.37 -2.24 -0.46
N PHE A 80 13.73 -3.48 -0.16
CA PHE A 80 14.59 -3.82 0.97
C PHE A 80 15.99 -4.17 0.46
N ARG A 81 17.01 -3.63 1.12
CA ARG A 81 18.42 -3.92 0.85
C ARG A 81 19.23 -3.81 2.13
N ASN A 82 19.96 -4.87 2.46
CA ASN A 82 20.90 -4.90 3.59
C ASN A 82 20.29 -4.48 4.95
N GLY A 83 19.04 -4.87 5.24
CA GLY A 83 18.36 -4.56 6.49
C GLY A 83 17.62 -3.23 6.49
N HIS A 84 17.76 -2.46 5.41
CA HIS A 84 17.16 -1.15 5.25
C HIS A 84 16.11 -1.19 4.15
N TRP A 85 15.15 -0.27 4.23
CA TRP A 85 14.19 -0.03 3.18
C TRP A 85 14.39 1.35 2.58
N SER A 86 14.00 1.51 1.32
CA SER A 86 14.02 2.78 0.60
C SER A 86 12.79 2.91 -0.27
N VAL A 87 12.19 4.11 -0.31
CA VAL A 87 11.03 4.41 -1.14
C VAL A 87 11.45 4.62 -2.59
N HIS A 88 10.76 3.97 -3.52
CA HIS A 88 10.88 4.22 -4.95
C HIS A 88 10.20 5.53 -5.30
N SER A 89 11.00 6.56 -5.54
CA SER A 89 10.52 7.92 -5.84
C SER A 89 10.55 8.25 -7.34
N ASP A 90 11.07 7.34 -8.15
CA ASP A 90 11.23 7.42 -9.60
C ASP A 90 9.99 6.94 -10.39
N VAL A 91 8.86 6.75 -9.69
CA VAL A 91 7.60 6.33 -10.30
C VAL A 91 6.92 7.52 -10.99
N THR A 92 6.48 7.32 -12.24
CA THR A 92 5.69 8.34 -12.96
C THR A 92 4.30 8.45 -12.33
N VAL A 93 4.00 9.61 -11.75
CA VAL A 93 2.67 9.94 -11.23
C VAL A 93 1.90 10.71 -12.29
N THR A 94 0.89 10.07 -12.88
CA THR A 94 -0.04 10.72 -13.80
C THR A 94 -1.03 11.61 -13.03
N ASP A 95 -1.67 12.56 -13.72
CA ASP A 95 -2.66 13.47 -13.09
C ASP A 95 -3.81 12.69 -12.43
N GLU A 96 -4.28 11.62 -13.06
CA GLU A 96 -5.32 10.76 -12.51
C GLU A 96 -4.87 10.03 -11.23
N LEU A 97 -3.61 9.56 -11.20
CA LEU A 97 -3.04 8.95 -10.01
C LEU A 97 -2.87 10.00 -8.91
N ARG A 98 -2.48 11.22 -9.26
CA ARG A 98 -2.33 12.32 -8.31
C ARG A 98 -3.65 12.64 -7.60
N LEU A 99 -4.74 12.73 -8.34
CA LEU A 99 -6.08 12.94 -7.76
C LEU A 99 -6.46 11.85 -6.73
N LYS A 100 -6.10 10.58 -7.00
CA LYS A 100 -6.33 9.46 -6.08
C LYS A 100 -5.46 9.57 -4.83
N LEU A 101 -4.18 9.91 -5.00
CA LEU A 101 -3.26 10.13 -3.88
C LEU A 101 -3.73 11.26 -2.97
N ASP A 102 -4.15 12.38 -3.53
CA ASP A 102 -4.66 13.53 -2.77
C ASP A 102 -5.94 13.19 -2.00
N ALA A 103 -6.80 12.36 -2.58
CA ALA A 103 -8.00 11.87 -1.89
C ALA A 103 -7.64 10.98 -0.69
N CYS A 104 -6.66 10.09 -0.84
CA CYS A 104 -6.16 9.26 0.27
C CYS A 104 -5.48 10.10 1.35
N GLU A 105 -4.67 11.08 0.97
CA GLU A 105 -4.03 12.01 1.89
C GLU A 105 -5.06 12.73 2.76
N ARG A 106 -6.10 13.30 2.14
CA ARG A 106 -7.18 13.99 2.86
C ARG A 106 -7.92 13.05 3.82
N ASP A 107 -8.18 11.81 3.44
CA ASP A 107 -8.83 10.83 4.33
C ASP A 107 -7.95 10.53 5.56
N ILE A 108 -6.66 10.29 5.35
CA ILE A 108 -5.71 10.02 6.44
C ILE A 108 -5.61 11.23 7.38
N ALA A 109 -5.44 12.43 6.83
CA ALA A 109 -5.37 13.66 7.62
C ALA A 109 -6.65 13.93 8.41
N ALA A 110 -7.82 13.72 7.81
CA ALA A 110 -9.11 13.89 8.47
C ALA A 110 -9.33 12.90 9.62
N ARG A 111 -8.72 11.70 9.55
CA ARG A 111 -8.81 10.69 10.62
C ARG A 111 -7.93 11.04 11.81
N ILE A 112 -6.73 11.56 11.56
CA ILE A 112 -5.83 12.05 12.62
C ILE A 112 -6.53 13.15 13.42
N LEU A 113 -7.12 14.14 12.75
CA LEU A 113 -7.86 15.23 13.41
C LEU A 113 -9.08 14.79 14.22
N LYS A 114 -9.69 13.64 13.90
CA LYS A 114 -10.81 13.08 14.66
C LYS A 114 -10.37 12.29 15.89
N GLU A 115 -9.14 11.79 15.89
CA GLU A 115 -8.58 11.01 17.01
C GLU A 115 -8.02 11.94 18.10
N ASP A 116 -7.63 13.16 17.72
CA ASP A 116 -7.18 14.23 18.63
C ASP A 116 -8.31 15.08 19.24
N ALA A 117 -9.58 14.80 18.92
CA ALA A 117 -10.78 15.55 19.33
C ALA A 117 -11.67 14.75 20.29
#